data_AF-A0A851DN32-F1
#
_entry.id   AF-A0A851DN32-F1
#
_cell.length_a   1.000
_cell.length_b   1.000
_cell.length_c   1.000
_cell.angle_alpha   90.00
_cell.angle_beta   90.00
_cell.angle_gamma   90.00
#
_symmetry.space_group_name_H-M   'P 1'
#
loop_
_entity.id
_entity.type
_entity.pdbx_description
1 polymer ?
#
loop_
_entity_poly.entity_id
_entity_poly.type
_entity_poly.pdbx_seq_one_letter_code
_entity_poly.pdbx_strand_id
1 'polypeptide(L)'
;GAGQLCCLREEGERCGRAAGNASFSKRIQKSISQKKVKIELDKSARHLYICDFHKNLIQSVRNRRKRKGSDDDGDSPVQDIDTPEVDLYQLQVNTLRRYKRHFKLQTRPGLNKAQLVEV
;
A
#
# COMPACT_ATOMS: atom_id res chain seq x y z
N GLY A 1 -13.25 20.08 -11.28
CA GLY A 1 -12.70 18.72 -11.08
C GLY A 1 -13.68 17.62 -11.45
N ALA A 2 -14.55 17.81 -12.45
CA ALA A 2 -15.39 16.75 -13.02
C ALA A 2 -15.14 16.76 -14.53
N GLY A 3 -14.77 15.62 -15.12
CA GLY A 3 -14.52 15.49 -16.56
C GLY A 3 -13.06 15.61 -17.03
N GLN A 4 -12.07 15.68 -16.13
CA GLN A 4 -10.65 15.61 -16.54
C GLN A 4 -10.25 14.17 -16.85
N LEU A 5 -9.51 13.96 -17.93
CA LEU A 5 -8.96 12.66 -18.32
C LEU A 5 -7.60 12.43 -17.68
N CYS A 6 -7.23 11.16 -17.49
CA CYS A 6 -5.94 10.78 -16.92
C CYS A 6 -4.76 11.52 -17.59
N CYS A 7 -3.81 11.99 -16.79
CA CYS A 7 -2.63 12.70 -17.26
C CYS A 7 -1.51 11.80 -17.82
N LEU A 8 -1.76 10.49 -17.99
CA LEU A 8 -0.74 9.52 -18.42
C LEU A 8 -0.93 9.05 -19.85
N ARG A 9 0.19 8.69 -20.47
CA ARG A 9 0.26 8.04 -21.78
C ARG A 9 0.74 6.59 -21.65
N GLU A 10 0.10 5.69 -22.37
CA GLU A 10 0.50 4.28 -22.55
C GLU A 10 0.93 4.10 -24.01
N GLU A 11 2.18 3.69 -24.24
CA GLU A 11 2.74 3.46 -25.60
C GLU A 11 2.54 4.63 -26.58
N GLY A 12 2.55 5.86 -26.06
CA GLY A 12 2.37 7.09 -26.84
C GLY A 12 0.94 7.62 -26.88
N GLU A 13 -0.05 6.79 -26.57
CA GLU A 13 -1.47 7.15 -26.56
C GLU A 13 -1.90 7.72 -25.21
N ARG A 14 -2.67 8.81 -25.23
CA ARG A 14 -3.21 9.40 -24.01
C ARG A 14 -4.33 8.53 -23.45
N CYS A 15 -4.27 8.25 -22.16
CA CYS A 15 -5.31 7.49 -21.50
C CYS A 15 -6.65 8.25 -21.49
N GLY A 16 -7.68 7.66 -22.10
CA GLY A 16 -9.04 8.22 -22.17
C GLY A 16 -9.90 7.98 -20.92
N ARG A 17 -9.36 7.41 -19.85
CA ARG A 17 -10.12 7.16 -18.60
C ARG A 17 -10.23 8.45 -17.79
N ALA A 18 -11.35 8.61 -17.07
CA ALA A 18 -11.55 9.72 -16.15
C ALA A 18 -10.47 9.73 -15.05
N ALA A 19 -9.91 10.90 -14.77
CA ALA A 19 -8.99 11.09 -13.66
C ALA A 19 -9.75 11.02 -12.33
N GLY A 20 -9.17 10.30 -11.37
CA GLY A 20 -9.66 10.26 -9.99
C GLY A 20 -8.90 11.24 -9.10
N ASN A 21 -8.94 10.99 -7.78
CA ASN A 21 -8.27 11.86 -6.79
C ASN A 21 -6.77 11.57 -6.63
N ALA A 22 -6.28 10.48 -7.22
CA ALA A 22 -4.86 10.14 -7.16
C ALA A 22 -4.05 11.02 -8.12
N SER A 23 -2.88 11.48 -7.66
CA SER A 23 -1.98 12.33 -8.45
C SER A 23 -0.65 11.64 -8.77
N PHE A 24 -0.15 11.84 -9.98
CA PHE A 24 1.19 11.51 -10.42
C PHE A 24 2.21 12.47 -9.82
N SER A 25 3.05 11.98 -8.90
CA SER A 25 4.09 12.75 -8.24
C SER A 25 5.49 12.36 -8.75
N LYS A 26 6.50 13.20 -8.48
CA LYS A 26 7.93 12.87 -8.76
C LYS A 26 8.36 11.54 -8.13
N ARG A 27 7.76 11.13 -7.01
CA ARG A 27 8.01 9.83 -6.37
C ARG A 27 7.52 8.67 -7.24
N ILE A 28 6.33 8.83 -7.81
CA ILE A 28 5.74 7.84 -8.72
C ILE A 28 6.58 7.75 -10.00
N GLN A 29 7.00 8.88 -10.57
CA GLN A 29 7.89 8.93 -11.73
C GLN A 29 9.16 8.11 -11.50
N LYS A 30 9.88 8.35 -10.38
CA LYS A 30 11.07 7.56 -10.02
C LYS A 30 10.77 6.06 -9.92
N SER A 31 9.66 5.68 -9.30
CA SER A 31 9.28 4.27 -9.13
C SER A 31 8.96 3.57 -10.45
N ILE A 32 8.36 4.31 -11.40
CA ILE A 32 8.00 3.80 -12.73
C ILE A 32 9.26 3.63 -13.57
N SER A 33 10.16 4.61 -13.58
CA SER A 33 11.44 4.55 -14.28
C SER A 33 12.29 3.36 -13.81
N GLN A 34 12.35 3.11 -12.50
CA GLN A 34 13.10 1.97 -11.94
C GLN A 34 12.53 0.60 -12.39
N LYS A 35 11.21 0.51 -12.58
CA LYS A 35 10.52 -0.75 -12.90
C LYS A 35 10.20 -0.89 -14.39
N LYS A 36 10.70 0.03 -15.23
CA LYS A 36 10.55 0.04 -16.69
C LYS A 36 9.09 -0.14 -17.16
N VAL A 37 8.14 0.43 -16.43
CA VAL A 37 6.73 0.43 -16.87
C VAL A 37 6.59 1.46 -17.98
N LYS A 38 5.98 1.08 -19.11
CA LYS A 38 5.78 1.91 -20.31
C LYS A 38 4.66 2.94 -20.12
N ILE A 39 4.78 3.81 -19.13
CA ILE A 39 3.84 4.91 -18.89
C ILE A 39 4.58 6.23 -18.69
N GLU A 40 4.09 7.28 -19.33
CA GLU A 40 4.70 8.60 -19.34
C GLU A 40 3.70 9.68 -18.97
N LEU A 41 4.20 10.83 -18.49
CA LEU A 41 3.36 11.99 -18.20
C LEU A 41 3.04 12.74 -19.49
N ASP A 42 1.76 12.99 -19.75
CA ASP A 42 1.34 13.85 -20.84
C ASP A 42 1.63 15.32 -20.48
N LYS A 43 2.67 15.91 -21.09
CA LYS A 43 3.04 17.31 -20.88
C LYS A 43 1.94 18.30 -21.29
N SER A 44 0.98 17.88 -22.12
CA SER A 44 -0.17 18.70 -22.50
C SER A 44 -1.28 18.70 -21.43
N ALA A 45 -1.23 17.80 -20.45
CA ALA A 45 -2.21 17.76 -19.38
C ALA A 45 -2.02 18.95 -18.42
N ARG A 46 -3.09 19.71 -18.20
CA ARG A 46 -3.11 20.85 -17.26
C ARG A 46 -3.18 20.43 -15.78
N HIS A 47 -3.08 19.13 -15.49
CA HIS A 47 -3.16 18.56 -14.15
C HIS A 47 -2.32 17.29 -14.04
N LEU A 48 -2.10 16.84 -12.81
CA LEU A 48 -1.32 15.64 -12.50
C LEU A 48 -2.19 14.47 -12.04
N TYR A 49 -3.51 14.53 -12.21
CA TYR A 49 -4.42 13.48 -11.74
C TYR A 49 -4.45 12.25 -12.68
N ILE A 50 -4.53 11.07 -12.08
CA ILE A 50 -4.52 9.78 -12.76
C ILE A 50 -5.83 9.02 -12.53
N CYS A 51 -6.18 8.13 -13.45
CA CYS A 51 -7.34 7.25 -13.30
C CYS A 51 -7.08 6.14 -12.25
N ASP A 52 -8.15 5.53 -11.74
CA ASP A 52 -8.05 4.44 -10.77
C ASP A 52 -7.33 3.20 -11.32
N PHE A 53 -7.46 2.94 -12.62
CA PHE A 53 -6.70 1.88 -13.28
C PHE A 53 -5.19 2.10 -13.15
N HIS A 54 -4.69 3.29 -13.50
CA HIS A 54 -3.27 3.61 -13.38
C HIS A 54 -2.79 3.67 -11.95
N LYS A 55 -3.63 4.16 -11.03
CA LYS A 55 -3.35 4.10 -9.60
C LYS A 55 -3.07 2.66 -9.17
N ASN A 56 -3.93 1.71 -9.55
CA ASN A 56 -3.78 0.30 -9.18
C ASN A 56 -2.56 -0.36 -9.86
N LEU A 57 -2.30 -0.05 -11.13
CA LEU A 57 -1.11 -0.50 -11.85
C LEU A 57 0.18 -0.02 -11.14
N ILE A 58 0.26 1.25 -10.79
CA ILE A 58 1.42 1.84 -10.13
C ILE A 58 1.59 1.27 -8.70
N GLN A 59 0.49 0.94 -8.02
CA GLN A 59 0.53 0.28 -6.72
C GLN A 59 1.02 -1.18 -6.83
N SER A 60 0.49 -1.97 -7.76
CA SER A 60 0.88 -3.38 -7.94
C SER A 60 2.36 -3.50 -8.30
N VAL A 61 2.82 -2.64 -9.21
CA VAL A 61 4.23 -2.52 -9.58
C VAL A 61 5.07 -2.20 -8.35
N ARG A 62 4.67 -1.26 -7.49
CA ARG A 62 5.38 -0.93 -6.23
C ARG A 62 5.46 -2.09 -5.24
N ASN A 63 4.37 -2.83 -5.07
CA ASN A 63 4.23 -3.87 -4.04
C ASN A 63 4.85 -5.23 -4.37
N ARG A 64 5.32 -5.49 -5.60
CA ARG A 64 6.03 -6.75 -5.98
C ARG A 64 7.36 -7.05 -5.26
N ARG A 65 7.69 -6.38 -4.14
CA ARG A 65 8.82 -6.79 -3.28
C ARG A 65 8.45 -8.09 -2.56
N LYS A 66 9.04 -9.19 -3.05
CA LYS A 66 8.92 -10.57 -2.56
C LYS A 66 9.36 -10.67 -1.10
N ARG A 67 8.51 -11.17 -0.20
CA ARG A 67 8.98 -11.75 1.06
C ARG A 67 9.39 -13.20 0.79
N LYS A 68 10.61 -13.54 1.19
CA LYS A 68 11.23 -14.87 1.23
C LYS A 68 11.53 -15.12 2.71
N GLY A 69 11.12 -16.26 3.24
CA GLY A 69 11.43 -16.74 4.59
C GLY A 69 10.77 -18.11 4.74
N SER A 70 11.61 -19.12 4.96
CA SER A 70 11.38 -20.56 4.88
C SER A 70 11.70 -21.16 6.25
N ASP A 71 11.00 -22.26 6.59
CA ASP A 71 11.37 -23.39 7.45
C ASP A 71 11.52 -23.24 9.00
N ASP A 72 11.05 -24.32 9.67
CA ASP A 72 11.42 -24.90 10.99
C ASP A 72 10.42 -24.82 12.18
N ASP A 73 9.78 -25.98 12.41
CA ASP A 73 9.48 -26.75 13.64
C ASP A 73 8.67 -26.24 14.86
N GLY A 74 7.74 -27.10 15.30
CA GLY A 74 7.50 -27.31 16.75
C GLY A 74 6.06 -27.21 17.29
N ASP A 75 5.27 -28.29 17.12
CA ASP A 75 4.36 -28.92 18.10
C ASP A 75 3.58 -28.07 19.15
N SER A 76 2.24 -28.04 19.06
CA SER A 76 1.31 -28.12 20.23
C SER A 76 -0.19 -28.13 19.85
N PRO A 77 -1.06 -28.70 20.72
CA PRO A 77 -2.21 -29.51 20.33
C PRO A 77 -3.52 -28.77 20.07
N VAL A 78 -4.30 -29.39 19.19
CA VAL A 78 -5.72 -29.19 18.84
C VAL A 78 -6.58 -28.48 19.90
N GLN A 79 -6.99 -27.23 19.60
CA GLN A 79 -8.18 -26.60 20.18
C GLN A 79 -8.96 -25.88 19.08
N ASP A 80 -10.21 -26.32 18.91
CA ASP A 80 -11.36 -25.73 18.23
C ASP A 80 -11.15 -24.79 17.02
N ILE A 81 -11.44 -25.37 15.86
CA ILE A 81 -11.70 -24.73 14.58
C ILE A 81 -13.00 -23.89 14.69
N ASP A 82 -12.87 -22.57 14.83
CA ASP A 82 -13.65 -21.49 14.13
C ASP A 82 -13.61 -20.11 14.83
N THR A 83 -12.64 -19.82 15.69
CA THR A 83 -12.28 -18.41 15.96
C THR A 83 -11.15 -18.03 15.02
N PRO A 84 -11.32 -17.09 14.07
CA PRO A 84 -10.19 -16.56 13.33
C PRO A 84 -9.28 -15.87 14.34
N GLU A 85 -8.19 -16.55 14.69
CA GLU A 85 -7.16 -16.00 15.55
C GLU A 85 -6.55 -14.81 14.78
N VAL A 86 -6.99 -13.60 15.15
CA VAL A 86 -6.46 -12.37 14.57
C VAL A 86 -5.07 -12.19 15.16
N ASP A 87 -4.08 -12.67 14.43
CA ASP A 87 -2.67 -12.48 14.77
C ASP A 87 -2.33 -10.98 14.71
N LEU A 88 -2.43 -10.34 15.88
CA LEU A 88 -2.08 -8.94 16.07
C LEU A 88 -0.59 -8.68 15.79
N TYR A 89 0.25 -9.72 15.79
CA TYR A 89 1.63 -9.64 15.38
C TYR A 89 1.77 -9.42 13.87
N GLN A 90 0.76 -9.68 13.05
CA GLN A 90 0.79 -9.30 11.63
C GLN A 90 0.53 -7.81 11.41
N LEU A 91 -0.06 -7.13 12.38
CA LEU A 91 -0.32 -5.69 12.30
C LEU A 91 0.97 -4.88 12.37
N GLN A 92 1.01 -3.79 11.60
CA GLN A 92 2.12 -2.85 11.67
C GLN A 92 2.16 -2.15 13.04
N VAL A 93 3.36 -1.85 13.52
CA VAL A 93 3.59 -1.09 14.77
C VAL A 93 2.76 0.19 14.84
N ASN A 94 2.59 0.89 13.71
CA ASN A 94 1.77 2.11 13.64
C ASN A 94 0.28 1.82 13.80
N THR A 95 -0.22 0.69 13.30
CA THR A 95 -1.60 0.24 13.48
C THR A 95 -1.85 -0.13 14.94
N LEU A 96 -0.94 -0.87 15.56
CA LEU A 96 -1.01 -1.21 16.99
C LEU A 96 -0.99 0.05 17.87
N ARG A 97 -0.08 1.00 17.60
CA ARG A 97 -0.05 2.30 18.30
C ARG A 97 -1.32 3.13 18.08
N ARG A 98 -1.87 3.14 16.86
CA ARG A 98 -3.11 3.83 16.53
C ARG A 98 -4.31 3.21 17.26
N TYR A 99 -4.39 1.89 17.28
CA TYR A 99 -5.41 1.14 18.03
C TYR A 99 -5.35 1.51 19.51
N LYS A 100 -4.18 1.41 20.14
CA LYS A 100 -4.01 1.75 21.56
C LYS A 100 -4.36 3.21 21.88
N ARG A 101 -4.00 4.16 21.00
CA ARG A 101 -4.41 5.56 21.13
C ARG A 101 -5.93 5.73 21.02
N HIS A 102 -6.57 5.02 20.10
CA HIS A 102 -8.02 5.09 19.90
C HIS A 102 -8.78 4.62 21.14
N PHE A 103 -8.32 3.51 21.74
CA PHE A 103 -8.89 2.95 22.96
C PHE A 103 -8.30 3.53 24.26
N LYS A 104 -7.49 4.59 24.16
CA LYS A 104 -6.85 5.29 25.30
C LYS A 104 -6.06 4.38 26.24
N LEU A 105 -5.51 3.28 25.71
CA LEU A 105 -4.66 2.36 26.45
C LEU A 105 -3.31 3.02 26.74
N GLN A 106 -2.89 2.99 28.02
CA GLN A 106 -1.60 3.56 28.42
C GLN A 106 -0.47 2.80 27.73
N THR A 107 0.35 3.52 26.96
CA THR A 107 1.54 2.95 26.32
C THR A 107 2.71 3.88 26.54
N ARG A 108 3.87 3.32 26.94
CA ARG A 108 5.11 4.09 27.11
C ARG A 108 5.77 4.33 25.74
N PRO A 109 6.45 5.47 25.53
CA PRO A 109 7.30 5.66 24.36
C PRO A 109 8.41 4.59 24.34
N GLY A 110 8.71 4.01 23.17
CA GLY A 110 9.79 3.03 23.01
C GLY A 110 9.38 1.54 23.03
N LEU A 111 8.09 1.20 23.24
CA LEU A 111 7.66 -0.20 23.19
C LEU A 111 7.89 -0.82 21.80
N ASN A 112 8.43 -2.04 21.79
CA ASN A 112 8.64 -2.83 20.58
C ASN A 112 7.34 -3.54 20.16
N LYS A 113 7.36 -4.26 19.03
CA LYS A 113 6.17 -4.87 18.44
C LYS A 113 5.52 -5.92 19.35
N ALA A 114 6.31 -6.73 20.06
CA ALA A 114 5.82 -7.73 21.01
C ALA A 114 5.05 -7.06 22.15
N GLN A 115 5.65 -6.03 22.76
CA GLN A 115 5.02 -5.28 23.84
C GLN A 115 3.78 -4.48 23.38
N LEU A 116 3.67 -4.20 22.08
CA LEU A 116 2.48 -3.58 21.49
C LEU A 116 1.35 -4.58 21.20
N VAL A 117 1.61 -5.89 21.23
CA VAL A 117 0.58 -6.92 21.06
C VAL A 117 0.04 -7.38 22.42
N GLU A 118 0.88 -7.44 23.45
CA GLU A 118 0.53 -7.98 24.78
C GLU A 118 -0.21 -7.00 25.72
N VAL A 119 -0.26 -5.70 25.38
CA VAL A 119 -0.85 -4.63 26.23
C VAL A 119 -2.26 -4.24 25.82
#